data_AF-A0A0G1UZU8-F1
#
_entry.id   AF-A0A0G1UZU8-F1
#
_cell.length_a   1.000
_cell.length_b   1.000
_cell.length_c   1.000
_cell.angle_alpha   90.00
_cell.angle_beta   90.00
_cell.angle_gamma   90.00
#
_symmetry.space_group_name_H-M   'P 1'
#
loop_
_entity.id
_entity.type
_entity.pdbx_description
1 polymer ?
#
loop_
_entity_poly.entity_id
_entity_poly.type
_entity_poly.pdbx_seq_one_letter_code
_entity_poly.pdbx_strand_id
1 'polypeptide(L)'
;MANYRYQPPENKEFAEKVVQVNRVSKKTKGGNRISFSALVVVGDKKGRVGVGLGKAKDVSSAMRKGSTYAQKHLINVPIKGTTIPHEMRIKWGAARMLLKPAPAGSGVIA
;
A
#
# COMPACT_ATOMS: atom_id res chain seq x y z
N MET A 1 12.10 36.81 -21.20
CA MET A 1 11.66 35.50 -21.72
C MET A 1 11.95 34.47 -20.63
N ALA A 2 10.90 33.98 -19.95
CA ALA A 2 11.06 33.15 -18.76
C ALA A 2 11.38 31.69 -19.13
N ASN A 3 12.47 31.18 -18.59
CA ASN A 3 12.94 29.81 -18.79
C ASN A 3 11.96 28.81 -18.16
N TYR A 4 11.06 28.23 -18.95
CA TYR A 4 10.27 27.07 -18.55
C TYR A 4 11.19 25.84 -18.52
N ARG A 5 11.70 25.50 -17.34
CA ARG A 5 12.37 24.22 -17.09
C ARG A 5 11.33 23.10 -17.24
N TYR A 6 11.37 22.39 -18.37
CA TYR A 6 10.67 21.13 -18.55
C TYR A 6 11.26 20.11 -17.57
N GLN A 7 10.58 19.85 -16.45
CA GLN A 7 10.88 18.70 -15.61
C GLN A 7 10.17 17.49 -16.23
N PRO A 8 10.90 16.47 -16.71
CA PRO A 8 10.27 15.26 -17.20
C PRO A 8 9.45 14.63 -16.06
N PRO A 9 8.31 13.99 -16.38
CA PRO A 9 7.51 13.31 -15.37
C PRO A 9 8.38 12.25 -14.69
N GLU A 10 8.54 12.38 -13.37
CA GLU A 10 9.24 11.41 -12.56
C GLU A 10 8.58 10.04 -12.80
N ASN A 11 9.31 9.12 -13.43
CA ASN A 11 8.84 7.76 -13.63
C ASN A 11 8.58 7.16 -12.26
N LYS A 12 7.31 7.11 -11.85
CA LYS A 12 6.90 6.38 -10.65
C LYS A 12 7.17 4.91 -10.90
N GLU A 13 8.36 4.47 -10.49
CA GLU A 13 8.80 3.07 -10.54
C GLU A 13 7.85 2.16 -9.75
N PHE A 14 7.13 2.75 -8.79
CA PHE A 14 6.18 2.05 -7.93
C PHE A 14 4.73 2.39 -8.29
N ALA A 15 3.94 1.33 -8.47
CA ALA A 15 2.49 1.42 -8.55
C ALA A 15 1.91 1.53 -7.13
N GLU A 16 0.94 2.44 -6.95
CA GLU A 16 0.24 2.65 -5.69
C GLU A 16 -1.19 2.12 -5.82
N LYS A 17 -1.67 1.37 -4.83
CA LYS A 17 -3.05 0.88 -4.74
C LYS A 17 -3.64 1.19 -3.37
N VAL A 18 -4.81 1.81 -3.35
CA VAL A 18 -5.56 2.03 -2.11
C VAL A 18 -6.33 0.76 -1.77
N VAL A 19 -6.14 0.25 -0.56
CA VAL A 19 -6.84 -0.94 -0.06
C VAL A 19 -8.12 -0.52 0.64
N GLN A 20 -8.03 0.46 1.55
CA GLN A 20 -9.16 0.89 2.34
C GLN A 20 -9.02 2.36 2.73
N VAL A 21 -10.15 3.06 2.78
CA VAL A 21 -10.26 4.41 3.33
C VAL A 21 -11.32 4.41 4.41
N ASN A 22 -10.95 4.87 5.60
CA ASN A 22 -11.81 4.94 6.77
C ASN A 22 -11.97 6.38 7.24
N ARG A 23 -13.22 6.81 7.45
CA ARG A 23 -13.51 8.04 8.18
C ARG A 23 -13.43 7.77 9.67
N VAL A 24 -12.53 8.46 10.37
CA VAL A 24 -12.33 8.34 11.81
C VAL A 24 -12.72 9.64 12.51
N SER A 25 -13.38 9.56 13.66
CA SER A 25 -13.89 10.73 14.38
C SER A 25 -13.44 10.69 15.84
N LYS A 26 -12.85 11.78 16.33
CA LYS A 26 -12.53 11.98 17.76
C LYS A 26 -13.57 12.90 18.38
N LYS A 27 -14.23 12.47 19.46
CA LYS A 27 -15.18 13.31 20.20
C LYS A 27 -14.45 14.42 20.96
N THR A 28 -14.97 15.63 20.91
CA THR A 28 -14.51 16.80 21.68
C THR A 28 -15.70 17.45 22.37
N LYS A 29 -15.43 18.40 23.29
CA LYS A 29 -16.47 19.14 24.03
C LYS A 29 -17.46 19.87 23.10
N GLY A 30 -17.02 20.31 21.92
CA GLY A 30 -17.84 21.06 20.95
C GLY A 30 -18.31 20.28 19.73
N GLY A 31 -18.08 18.96 19.65
CA GLY A 31 -18.50 18.17 18.49
C GLY A 31 -17.58 16.99 18.17
N ASN A 32 -17.53 16.61 16.89
CA ASN A 32 -16.69 15.51 16.42
C ASN A 32 -15.59 16.07 15.51
N ARG A 33 -14.32 15.84 15.86
CA ARG A 33 -13.19 16.13 14.98
C ARG A 33 -12.99 14.96 14.03
N ILE A 34 -13.29 15.16 12.75
CA ILE A 34 -13.21 14.14 11.71
C ILE A 34 -11.82 14.14 11.07
N SER A 35 -11.36 12.97 10.65
CA SER A 35 -10.16 12.75 9.85
C SER A 35 -10.35 11.50 9.00
N PHE A 36 -9.52 11.30 7.99
CA PHE A 36 -9.52 10.10 7.16
C PHE A 36 -8.22 9.33 7.35
N SER A 37 -8.33 8.01 7.43
CA SER A 37 -7.21 7.09 7.38
C SER A 37 -7.26 6.33 6.06
N ALA A 38 -6.12 6.18 5.39
CA ALA A 38 -6.00 5.43 4.16
C ALA A 38 -4.91 4.36 4.31
N LEU A 39 -5.25 3.11 4.01
CA LEU A 39 -4.29 2.01 3.87
C LEU A 39 -3.90 1.90 2.40
N VAL A 40 -2.61 2.09 2.13
CA VAL A 40 -2.04 2.12 0.78
C VAL A 40 -0.97 1.04 0.66
N VAL A 41 -0.99 0.33 -0.46
CA VAL A 41 0.06 -0.62 -0.85
C VAL A 41 0.83 -0.02 -2.02
N VAL A 42 2.14 -0.09 -1.95
CA VAL A 42 3.05 0.41 -2.98
C VAL A 42 3.95 -0.74 -3.42
N GLY A 43 4.18 -0.91 -4.73
CA GLY A 43 5.09 -1.95 -5.21
C GLY A 43 5.42 -1.85 -6.70
N ASP A 44 6.48 -2.54 -7.10
CA ASP A 44 7.03 -2.52 -8.46
C ASP A 44 6.61 -3.73 -9.31
N LYS A 45 5.73 -4.59 -8.78
CA LYS A 45 5.30 -5.87 -9.37
C LYS A 45 6.44 -6.87 -9.65
N LYS A 46 7.66 -6.61 -9.17
CA LYS A 46 8.85 -7.46 -9.34
C LYS A 46 9.31 -8.12 -8.03
N GLY A 47 8.54 -7.95 -6.96
CA GLY A 47 8.82 -8.54 -5.65
C GLY A 47 9.09 -7.51 -4.55
N ARG A 48 9.20 -6.22 -4.88
CA ARG A 48 9.25 -5.16 -3.85
C ARG A 48 7.85 -4.64 -3.56
N VAL A 49 7.43 -4.75 -2.31
CA VAL A 49 6.12 -4.28 -1.84
C VAL A 49 6.26 -3.57 -0.51
N GLY A 50 5.42 -2.58 -0.25
CA GLY A 50 5.38 -1.82 0.99
C GLY A 50 3.95 -1.48 1.33
N VAL A 51 3.65 -1.43 2.62
CA VAL A 51 2.32 -1.09 3.13
C VAL A 51 2.46 0.16 3.99
N GLY A 52 1.52 1.10 3.86
CA GLY A 52 1.51 2.31 4.64
C GLY A 52 0.13 2.73 5.06
N LEU A 53 0.02 3.15 6.32
CA LEU A 53 -1.18 3.76 6.88
C LEU A 53 -0.96 5.27 6.96
N GLY A 54 -1.74 6.02 6.19
CA GLY A 54 -1.78 7.47 6.24
C GLY A 54 -3.00 7.97 7.02
N LYS A 55 -2.86 9.13 7.67
CA LYS A 55 -3.98 9.83 8.31
C LYS A 55 -3.89 11.35 8.11
N ALA A 56 -4.98 11.97 7.68
CA ALA A 56 -5.07 13.41 7.49
C ALA A 56 -6.51 13.91 7.62
N LYS A 57 -6.71 15.23 7.47
CA LYS A 57 -8.06 15.82 7.45
C LYS A 57 -8.81 15.53 6.16
N ASP A 58 -8.08 15.31 5.06
CA ASP A 58 -8.64 15.01 3.74
C ASP A 58 -8.15 13.65 3.24
N VAL A 59 -8.88 13.06 2.30
CA VAL A 59 -8.56 11.73 1.75
C VAL A 59 -7.27 11.78 0.93
N SER A 60 -7.12 12.74 0.03
CA SER A 60 -5.94 12.85 -0.85
C SER A 60 -4.66 13.06 -0.05
N SER A 61 -4.71 13.85 1.02
CA SER A 61 -3.57 14.09 1.90
C SER A 61 -3.26 12.85 2.77
N ALA A 62 -4.27 12.09 3.18
CA ALA A 62 -4.07 10.81 3.87
C ALA A 62 -3.41 9.78 2.94
N MET A 63 -3.86 9.67 1.69
CA MET A 63 -3.28 8.79 0.68
C MET A 63 -1.81 9.11 0.43
N ARG A 64 -1.47 10.38 0.16
CA ARG A 64 -0.07 10.79 -0.06
C ARG A 64 0.84 10.44 1.11
N LYS A 65 0.38 10.66 2.35
CA LYS A 65 1.13 10.25 3.56
C LYS A 65 1.31 8.74 3.64
N GLY A 66 0.28 7.98 3.30
CA GLY A 66 0.34 6.52 3.22
C GLY A 66 1.36 6.05 2.18
N SER A 67 1.33 6.61 0.96
CA SER A 67 2.27 6.28 -0.12
C SER A 67 3.72 6.60 0.27
N THR A 68 4.00 7.79 0.82
CA THR A 68 5.35 8.16 1.27
C THR A 68 5.83 7.26 2.41
N TYR A 69 4.95 6.84 3.32
CA TYR A 69 5.31 5.91 4.39
C TYR A 69 5.61 4.51 3.84
N ALA A 70 4.79 4.01 2.91
CA ALA A 70 4.96 2.71 2.27
C ALA A 70 6.26 2.63 1.46
N GLN A 71 6.61 3.68 0.73
CA GLN A 71 7.87 3.76 -0.04
C GLN A 71 9.11 3.66 0.85
N LYS A 72 9.05 4.19 2.08
CA LYS A 72 10.15 4.09 3.05
C LYS A 72 10.30 2.69 3.66
N HIS A 73 9.24 1.89 3.65
CA HIS A 73 9.18 0.56 4.29
C HIS A 73 8.90 -0.53 3.24
N LEU A 74 9.68 -0.54 2.16
CA LEU A 74 9.62 -1.60 1.16
C LEU A 74 10.30 -2.86 1.69
N ILE A 75 9.62 -3.99 1.52
CA ILE A 75 10.14 -5.33 1.77
C ILE A 75 10.39 -6.03 0.44
N ASN A 76 11.43 -6.86 0.40
CA ASN A 76 11.69 -7.74 -0.73
C ASN A 76 11.04 -9.10 -0.47
N VAL A 77 10.14 -9.52 -1.34
CA VAL A 77 9.42 -10.79 -1.26
C VAL A 77 10.13 -11.81 -2.15
N PRO A 78 10.54 -12.98 -1.63
CA PRO A 78 11.16 -14.01 -2.44
C PRO A 78 10.11 -14.65 -3.36
N ILE A 79 10.32 -14.53 -4.67
CA ILE A 79 9.45 -15.10 -5.70
C ILE A 79 10.31 -16.03 -6.57
N LYS A 80 9.78 -17.22 -6.89
CA LYS A 80 10.40 -18.15 -7.85
C LYS A 80 9.59 -18.12 -9.14
N GLY A 81 10.08 -17.38 -10.14
CA GLY A 81 9.35 -17.12 -11.38
C GLY A 81 8.13 -16.24 -11.13
N THR A 82 6.94 -16.84 -11.07
CA THR A 82 5.66 -16.15 -10.84
C THR A 82 4.97 -16.56 -9.53
N THR A 83 5.54 -17.51 -8.78
CA THR A 83 4.87 -18.14 -7.61
C THR A 83 5.75 -18.07 -6.36
N ILE A 84 5.16 -18.35 -5.20
CA ILE A 84 5.85 -18.39 -3.90
C ILE A 84 6.68 -19.69 -3.80
N PRO A 85 7.88 -19.69 -3.19
CA PRO A 85 8.74 -20.89 -3.14
C PRO A 85 8.14 -22.10 -2.41
N HIS A 86 7.38 -21.90 -1.32
CA HIS A 86 6.81 -22.97 -0.50
C HIS A 86 5.47 -22.53 0.13
N GLU A 87 4.68 -23.50 0.62
CA GLU A 87 3.43 -23.21 1.35
C GLU A 87 3.72 -22.55 2.71
N MET A 88 2.98 -21.49 3.04
CA MET A 88 3.07 -20.82 4.33
C MET A 88 1.71 -20.73 5.01
N ARG A 89 1.66 -21.13 6.28
CA ARG A 89 0.51 -20.94 7.17
C ARG A 89 0.87 -19.90 8.21
N ILE A 90 0.24 -18.73 8.12
CA ILE A 90 0.54 -17.59 8.98
C ILE A 90 -0.65 -17.33 9.87
N LYS A 91 -0.41 -17.23 11.18
CA LYS A 91 -1.39 -16.75 12.15
C LYS A 91 -0.89 -15.43 12.72
N TRP A 92 -1.68 -14.37 12.58
CA TRP A 92 -1.38 -13.07 13.17
C TRP A 92 -2.62 -12.53 13.90
N GLY A 93 -2.57 -12.51 15.23
CA GLY A 93 -3.75 -12.26 16.06
C GLY A 93 -4.87 -13.25 15.76
N ALA A 94 -6.04 -12.74 15.35
CA ALA A 94 -7.18 -13.55 14.91
C ALA A 94 -7.12 -13.96 13.42
N ALA A 95 -6.23 -13.35 12.62
CA ALA A 95 -6.11 -13.66 11.21
C ALA A 95 -5.36 -14.98 11.01
N ARG A 96 -5.90 -15.85 10.14
CA ARG A 96 -5.25 -17.07 9.66
C ARG A 96 -5.16 -16.97 8.14
N MET A 97 -3.94 -17.06 7.60
CA MET A 97 -3.66 -16.98 6.17
C MET A 97 -2.97 -18.26 5.72
N LEU A 98 -3.41 -18.79 4.58
CA LEU A 98 -2.77 -19.89 3.88
C LEU A 98 -2.29 -19.37 2.53
N LEU A 99 -0.98 -19.38 2.32
CA LEU A 99 -0.35 -19.03 1.05
C LEU A 99 0.17 -20.32 0.43
N LYS A 100 -0.43 -20.74 -0.70
CA LYS A 100 -0.06 -21.97 -1.40
C LYS A 100 0.51 -21.64 -2.78
N PRO A 101 1.67 -22.22 -3.16
CA PRO A 101 2.20 -22.09 -4.51
C PRO A 101 1.19 -22.61 -5.54
N ALA A 102 0.97 -21.84 -6.59
CA ALA A 102 0.12 -22.22 -7.71
C ALA A 102 0.96 -22.52 -8.97
N PRO A 103 0.51 -23.44 -9.85
CA PRO A 103 1.15 -23.68 -11.14
C PRO A 103 1.04 -22.45 -12.06
N ALA A 104 1.91 -22.40 -13.06
CA ALA A 104 1.93 -21.30 -14.02
C ALA A 104 0.59 -21.21 -14.77
N GLY A 105 0.04 -20.01 -14.88
CA GLY A 105 -1.22 -19.75 -15.60
C GLY A 105 -2.50 -19.79 -14.75
N SER A 106 -2.43 -20.17 -13.47
CA SER A 106 -3.63 -20.16 -12.59
C SER A 106 -4.11 -18.76 -12.20
N GLY A 107 -3.28 -17.72 -12.35
CA GLY A 107 -3.58 -16.38 -11.86
C GLY A 107 -3.50 -16.27 -10.33
N VAL A 108 -3.91 -15.12 -9.80
CA VAL A 108 -3.93 -14.84 -8.35
C VAL A 108 -5.33 -15.08 -7.83
N ILE A 109 -5.47 -16.02 -6.89
CA ILE A 109 -6.72 -16.29 -6.15
C ILE A 109 -6.46 -15.86 -4.70
N ALA A 110 -7.09 -14.76 -4.28
CA ALA A 110 -6.85 -14.10 -2.99
C ALA A 110 -8.13 -13.48 -2.43
#